data_AF-A0A2T0TUX3-F1
#
_entry.id   AF-A0A2T0TUX3-F1
#
_cell.length_a   1.000
_cell.length_b   1.000
_cell.length_c   1.000
_cell.angle_alpha   90.00
_cell.angle_beta   90.00
_cell.angle_gamma   90.00
#
_symmetry.space_group_name_H-M   'P 1'
#
loop_
_entity.id
_entity.type
_entity.pdbx_description
1 polymer ?
#
loop_
_entity_poly.entity_id
_entity_poly.type
_entity_poly.pdbx_seq_one_letter_code
_entity_poly.pdbx_strand_id
1 'polypeptide(L)'
;MGKIKYLWLSGIFKCLRLRAAFIDYVMNEQDIRWEQRFSNYKKALGKLEEAVNFIEHDTVLKEQIEERENITKILNDLIKQGLIQSFEYTHEMAWNVMKDYAAYQGNAEVRGSRDASREAFAMGLIADGEVWMEMIRSRNKTSHTYNEEIADEIFNNILGDYFHAFKAFRDKMEEIKSGEQGSLFYQ
;
A
#
# COMPACT_ATOMS: atom_id res chain seq x y z
N MET A 1 -46.23 -1.36 54.73
CA MET A 1 -46.37 -1.09 53.26
C MET A 1 -46.06 0.38 53.05
N GLY A 2 -45.09 0.84 52.29
CA GLY A 2 -44.14 0.24 51.36
C GLY A 2 -43.63 1.42 50.53
N LYS A 3 -42.31 1.65 50.49
CA LYS A 3 -41.59 2.54 49.56
C LYS A 3 -40.15 2.55 50.03
N ILE A 4 -39.27 1.83 49.32
CA ILE A 4 -37.83 2.06 49.10
C ILE A 4 -37.40 0.86 48.26
N LYS A 5 -37.56 0.96 46.94
CA LYS A 5 -36.98 -0.03 45.99
C LYS A 5 -36.87 0.50 44.56
N TYR A 6 -36.64 1.80 44.38
CA TYR A 6 -36.37 2.37 43.05
C TYR A 6 -35.48 3.59 43.19
N LEU A 7 -34.17 3.40 43.31
CA LEU A 7 -33.16 4.47 43.11
C LEU A 7 -31.73 3.94 42.94
N TRP A 8 -31.48 2.63 43.12
CA TRP A 8 -30.15 2.02 42.94
C TRP A 8 -29.92 1.34 41.58
N LEU A 9 -30.86 1.42 40.65
CA LEU A 9 -30.70 0.86 39.30
C LEU A 9 -30.37 1.92 38.23
N SER A 10 -30.45 3.23 38.50
CA SER A 10 -30.17 4.25 37.47
C SER A 10 -28.68 4.60 37.33
N GLY A 11 -27.90 4.54 38.41
CA GLY A 11 -26.47 4.87 38.40
C GLY A 11 -25.59 3.83 37.70
N ILE A 12 -25.87 2.54 37.91
CA ILE A 12 -25.10 1.43 37.33
C ILE A 12 -25.31 1.36 35.81
N PHE A 13 -26.54 1.56 35.33
CA PHE A 13 -26.84 1.59 33.88
C PHE A 13 -26.23 2.80 33.17
N LYS A 14 -26.12 3.96 33.84
CA LYS A 14 -25.46 5.15 33.27
C LYS A 14 -23.93 4.97 33.17
N CYS A 15 -23.33 4.29 34.15
CA CYS A 15 -21.90 3.97 34.15
C CYS A 15 -21.54 2.87 33.12
N LEU A 16 -22.38 1.85 32.96
CA LEU A 16 -22.23 0.82 31.92
C LEU A 16 -22.39 1.39 30.50
N ARG A 17 -23.32 2.33 30.28
CA ARG A 17 -23.54 2.96 28.97
C ARG A 17 -22.41 3.91 28.58
N LEU A 18 -21.83 4.64 29.53
CA LEU A 18 -20.63 5.46 29.29
C LEU A 18 -19.38 4.58 29.07
N ARG A 19 -19.28 3.43 29.75
CA ARG A 19 -18.19 2.48 29.55
C ARG A 19 -18.31 1.76 28.21
N ALA A 20 -19.51 1.40 27.77
CA ALA A 20 -19.76 0.86 26.44
C ALA A 20 -19.45 1.91 25.37
N ALA A 21 -19.95 3.14 25.49
CA ALA A 21 -19.63 4.22 24.55
C ALA A 21 -18.13 4.59 24.56
N PHE A 22 -17.44 4.48 25.70
CA PHE A 22 -16.00 4.71 25.80
C PHE A 22 -15.20 3.54 25.23
N ILE A 23 -15.64 2.30 25.41
CA ILE A 23 -15.05 1.12 24.77
C ILE A 23 -15.30 1.20 23.27
N ASP A 24 -16.50 1.52 22.80
CA ASP A 24 -16.83 1.72 21.39
C ASP A 24 -15.99 2.88 20.82
N TYR A 25 -15.83 3.99 21.54
CA TYR A 25 -14.96 5.11 21.15
C TYR A 25 -13.48 4.69 21.06
N VAL A 26 -12.94 3.98 22.06
CA VAL A 26 -11.55 3.52 22.12
C VAL A 26 -11.27 2.38 21.12
N MET A 27 -12.24 1.51 20.85
CA MET A 27 -12.15 0.42 19.86
C MET A 27 -12.28 0.93 18.43
N ASN A 28 -12.92 2.09 18.21
CA ASN A 28 -13.12 2.68 16.89
C ASN A 28 -11.91 3.53 16.42
N GLU A 29 -11.02 3.96 17.33
CA GLU A 29 -9.78 4.68 16.97
C GLU A 29 -8.66 3.76 16.46
N GLN A 30 -8.77 2.42 16.58
CA GLN A 30 -7.65 1.49 16.32
C GLN A 30 -7.85 0.49 15.17
N ASP A 31 -9.06 0.27 14.64
CA ASP A 31 -9.35 -0.96 13.87
C ASP A 31 -9.94 -0.78 12.47
N ILE A 32 -9.51 0.24 11.74
CA ILE A 32 -9.75 0.29 10.29
C ILE A 32 -8.66 -0.52 9.59
N ARG A 33 -8.97 -1.78 9.24
CA ARG A 33 -8.06 -2.74 8.63
C ARG A 33 -7.30 -2.19 7.41
N TRP A 34 -7.97 -1.41 6.55
CA TRP A 34 -7.31 -0.82 5.38
C TRP A 34 -6.26 0.24 5.78
N GLU A 35 -6.46 0.97 6.88
CA GLU A 35 -5.46 1.93 7.38
C GLU A 35 -4.23 1.23 7.95
N GLN A 36 -4.42 0.11 8.64
CA GLN A 36 -3.32 -0.73 9.13
C GLN A 36 -2.52 -1.30 7.94
N ARG A 37 -3.20 -1.84 6.91
CA ARG A 37 -2.56 -2.25 5.65
C ARG A 37 -1.82 -1.11 4.98
N PHE A 38 -2.42 0.08 4.96
CA PHE A 38 -1.85 1.25 4.31
C PHE A 38 -0.55 1.68 4.99
N SER A 39 -0.46 1.60 6.32
CA SER A 39 0.80 1.82 7.05
C SER A 39 1.92 0.86 6.60
N ASN A 40 1.60 -0.42 6.38
CA ASN A 40 2.57 -1.40 5.87
C ASN A 40 2.97 -1.13 4.42
N TYR A 41 2.01 -0.75 3.58
CA TYR A 41 2.27 -0.32 2.21
C TYR A 41 3.23 0.87 2.16
N LYS A 42 3.04 1.89 3.00
CA LYS A 42 3.96 3.05 3.05
C LYS A 42 5.39 2.66 3.41
N LYS A 43 5.58 1.71 4.32
CA LYS A 43 6.92 1.19 4.67
C LYS A 43 7.55 0.45 3.49
N ALA A 44 6.77 -0.38 2.79
CA ALA A 44 7.22 -1.07 1.58
C ALA A 44 7.61 -0.08 0.47
N LEU A 45 6.74 0.88 0.18
CA LEU A 45 7.00 1.91 -0.82
C LEU A 45 8.23 2.76 -0.46
N GLY A 46 8.44 3.07 0.82
CA GLY A 46 9.65 3.79 1.27
C GLY A 46 10.94 3.03 0.93
N LYS A 47 10.93 1.69 0.95
CA LYS A 47 12.08 0.88 0.54
C LYS A 47 12.29 0.84 -0.97
N LEU A 48 11.20 0.81 -1.74
CA LEU A 48 11.28 1.00 -3.19
C LEU A 48 11.84 2.39 -3.53
N GLU A 49 11.37 3.44 -2.85
CA GLU A 49 11.84 4.82 -3.02
C GLU A 49 13.33 4.98 -2.68
N GLU A 50 13.79 4.39 -1.56
CA GLU A 50 15.22 4.34 -1.23
C GLU A 50 16.05 3.70 -2.36
N ALA A 51 15.58 2.58 -2.93
CA ALA A 51 16.27 1.88 -4.02
C ALA A 51 16.27 2.67 -5.33
N VAL A 52 15.14 3.29 -5.71
CA VAL A 52 15.04 4.15 -6.91
C VAL A 52 15.96 5.35 -6.76
N ASN A 53 15.90 6.06 -5.62
CA ASN A 53 16.74 7.23 -5.37
C ASN A 53 18.23 6.87 -5.42
N PHE A 54 18.61 5.73 -4.83
CA PHE A 54 19.97 5.21 -4.93
C PHE A 54 20.39 5.02 -6.39
N ILE A 55 19.58 4.34 -7.21
CA ILE A 55 19.91 4.08 -8.62
C ILE A 55 19.98 5.37 -9.45
N GLU A 56 19.08 6.33 -9.22
CA GLU A 56 19.04 7.58 -9.98
C GLU A 56 20.21 8.54 -9.63
N HIS A 57 20.67 8.52 -8.37
CA HIS A 57 21.69 9.46 -7.87
C HIS A 57 23.09 8.85 -7.77
N ASP A 58 23.21 7.52 -7.79
CA ASP A 58 24.48 6.84 -7.69
C ASP A 58 25.20 6.76 -9.05
N THR A 59 25.61 7.93 -9.52
CA THR A 59 26.71 8.11 -10.48
C THR A 59 28.07 7.68 -9.89
N VAL A 60 28.18 7.47 -8.57
CA VAL A 60 29.46 7.29 -7.84
C VAL A 60 30.01 5.87 -7.98
N LEU A 61 29.16 4.85 -8.10
CA LEU A 61 29.61 3.48 -8.39
C LEU A 61 30.24 3.31 -9.78
N LYS A 62 30.01 4.22 -10.74
CA LYS A 62 30.62 4.11 -12.08
C LYS A 62 32.12 4.39 -12.07
N GLU A 63 32.60 5.30 -11.22
CA GLU A 63 34.00 5.78 -11.25
C GLU A 63 34.97 4.90 -10.44
N GLN A 64 34.50 4.20 -9.40
CA GLN A 64 35.38 3.41 -8.52
C GLN A 64 35.62 1.96 -8.98
N ILE A 65 34.83 1.44 -9.92
CA ILE A 65 34.82 0.02 -10.27
C ILE A 65 35.40 -0.23 -11.68
N GLU A 66 35.95 0.79 -12.34
CA GLU A 66 36.61 0.63 -13.66
C GLU A 66 37.78 -0.37 -13.63
N GLU A 67 38.39 -0.64 -12.47
CA GLU A 67 39.47 -1.63 -12.33
C GLU A 67 38.98 -3.10 -12.26
N ARG A 68 37.67 -3.36 -12.07
CA ARG A 68 37.15 -4.72 -11.84
C ARG A 68 35.77 -4.96 -12.47
N GLU A 69 35.75 -5.10 -13.80
CA GLU A 69 34.56 -5.38 -14.63
C GLU A 69 33.61 -6.45 -14.05
N ASN A 70 34.14 -7.56 -13.54
CA ASN A 70 33.33 -8.63 -12.93
C ASN A 70 32.62 -8.22 -11.64
N ILE A 71 33.24 -7.36 -10.82
CA ILE A 71 32.62 -6.88 -9.57
C ILE A 71 31.51 -5.88 -9.91
N THR A 72 31.73 -5.00 -10.89
CA THR A 72 30.70 -4.07 -11.39
C THR A 72 29.46 -4.81 -11.85
N LYS A 73 29.64 -5.88 -12.64
CA LYS A 73 28.53 -6.68 -13.14
C LYS A 73 27.73 -7.32 -12.00
N ILE A 74 28.40 -7.99 -11.06
CA ILE A 74 27.73 -8.64 -9.92
C ILE A 74 26.97 -7.61 -9.07
N LEU A 75 27.55 -6.43 -8.83
CA LEU A 75 26.90 -5.37 -8.07
C LEU A 75 25.65 -4.85 -8.80
N ASN A 76 25.73 -4.62 -10.10
CA ASN A 76 24.57 -4.20 -10.90
C ASN A 76 23.44 -5.23 -10.86
N ASP A 77 23.77 -6.52 -10.97
CA ASP A 77 22.79 -7.61 -10.88
C ASP A 77 22.13 -7.67 -9.50
N LEU A 78 22.90 -7.48 -8.43
CA LEU A 78 22.38 -7.44 -7.06
C LEU A 78 21.46 -6.23 -6.83
N ILE A 79 21.83 -5.05 -7.34
CA ILE A 79 21.00 -3.84 -7.27
C ILE A 79 19.68 -4.07 -8.01
N LYS A 80 19.74 -4.62 -9.23
CA LYS A 80 18.57 -4.96 -10.04
C LYS A 80 17.64 -5.93 -9.32
N GLN A 81 18.19 -7.00 -8.75
CA GLN A 81 17.42 -7.96 -7.94
C GLN A 81 16.80 -7.30 -6.71
N GLY A 82 17.55 -6.44 -6.00
CA GLY A 82 17.04 -5.68 -4.86
C GLY A 82 15.86 -4.78 -5.23
N LEU A 83 15.96 -4.06 -6.35
CA LEU A 83 14.88 -3.23 -6.86
C LEU A 83 13.65 -4.06 -7.21
N ILE A 84 13.82 -5.15 -7.97
CA ILE A 84 12.70 -6.03 -8.37
C ILE A 84 12.03 -6.64 -7.14
N GLN A 85 12.79 -7.11 -6.16
CA GLN A 85 12.24 -7.63 -4.92
C GLN A 85 11.43 -6.56 -4.18
N SER A 86 11.91 -5.30 -4.19
CA SER A 86 11.19 -4.18 -3.58
C SER A 86 9.88 -3.84 -4.27
N PHE A 87 9.85 -3.94 -5.59
CA PHE A 87 8.64 -3.84 -6.38
C PHE A 87 7.64 -4.94 -6.03
N GLU A 88 8.06 -6.20 -5.91
CA GLU A 88 7.15 -7.33 -5.65
C GLU A 88 6.36 -7.17 -4.37
N TYR A 89 7.05 -6.92 -3.24
CA TYR A 89 6.36 -6.77 -1.97
C TYR A 89 5.57 -5.45 -1.91
N THR A 90 5.99 -4.40 -2.61
CA THR A 90 5.26 -3.12 -2.67
C THR A 90 3.95 -3.31 -3.44
N HIS A 91 4.00 -3.97 -4.59
CA HIS A 91 2.82 -4.35 -5.36
C HIS A 91 1.88 -5.22 -4.51
N GLU A 92 2.41 -6.24 -3.82
CA GLU A 92 1.63 -7.10 -2.93
C GLU A 92 0.91 -6.30 -1.82
N MET A 93 1.60 -5.37 -1.18
CA MET A 93 0.97 -4.52 -0.17
C MET A 93 -0.08 -3.59 -0.78
N ALA A 94 0.19 -3.00 -1.95
CA ALA A 94 -0.73 -2.06 -2.60
C ALA A 94 -2.08 -2.70 -2.92
N TRP A 95 -2.09 -3.85 -3.60
CA TRP A 95 -3.37 -4.48 -3.96
C TRP A 95 -4.11 -5.02 -2.73
N ASN A 96 -3.40 -5.35 -1.65
CA ASN A 96 -4.03 -5.68 -0.37
C ASN A 96 -4.70 -4.46 0.29
N VAL A 97 -4.13 -3.25 0.17
CA VAL A 97 -4.78 -2.00 0.59
C VAL A 97 -6.04 -1.76 -0.24
N MET A 98 -5.94 -1.87 -1.57
CA MET A 98 -7.08 -1.69 -2.47
C MET A 98 -8.24 -2.63 -2.13
N LYS A 99 -7.94 -3.92 -1.91
CA LYS A 99 -8.93 -4.92 -1.49
C LYS A 99 -9.58 -4.56 -0.16
N ASP A 100 -8.77 -4.26 0.86
CA ASP A 100 -9.31 -4.01 2.20
C ASP A 100 -10.08 -2.68 2.24
N TYR A 101 -9.72 -1.69 1.39
CA TYR A 101 -10.50 -0.46 1.21
C TYR A 101 -11.81 -0.70 0.44
N ALA A 102 -11.78 -1.50 -0.64
CA ALA A 102 -13.00 -1.90 -1.35
C ALA A 102 -14.01 -2.57 -0.40
N ALA A 103 -13.52 -3.48 0.47
CA ALA A 103 -14.35 -4.12 1.47
C ALA A 103 -14.94 -3.12 2.48
N TYR A 104 -14.16 -2.11 2.88
CA TYR A 104 -14.63 -1.01 3.73
C TYR A 104 -15.71 -0.15 3.06
N GLN A 105 -15.63 0.05 1.74
CA GLN A 105 -16.66 0.73 0.92
C GLN A 105 -17.87 -0.17 0.59
N GLY A 106 -17.90 -1.41 1.09
CA GLY A 106 -19.02 -2.35 0.91
C GLY A 106 -18.84 -3.37 -0.22
N ASN A 107 -17.70 -3.39 -0.92
CA ASN A 107 -17.38 -4.37 -1.95
C ASN A 107 -16.33 -5.40 -1.46
N ALA A 108 -16.80 -6.53 -0.92
CA ALA A 108 -15.95 -7.59 -0.39
C ALA A 108 -15.58 -8.68 -1.42
N GLU A 109 -15.97 -8.56 -2.69
CA GLU A 109 -15.77 -9.59 -3.72
C GLU A 109 -14.37 -9.59 -4.37
N VAL A 110 -13.50 -8.64 -3.99
CA VAL A 110 -12.14 -8.53 -4.54
C VAL A 110 -11.26 -9.69 -4.07
N ARG A 111 -10.87 -10.58 -5.00
CA ARG A 111 -10.13 -11.82 -4.68
C ARG A 111 -8.64 -11.80 -5.02
N GLY A 112 -8.19 -10.91 -5.90
CA GLY A 112 -6.79 -10.85 -6.33
C GLY A 112 -6.38 -9.50 -6.89
N SER A 113 -5.10 -9.35 -7.23
CA SER A 113 -4.51 -8.08 -7.67
C SER A 113 -5.19 -7.48 -8.90
N ARG A 114 -5.62 -8.33 -9.84
CA ARG A 114 -6.33 -7.90 -11.05
C ARG A 114 -7.70 -7.30 -10.72
N ASP A 115 -8.48 -7.96 -9.86
CA ASP A 115 -9.79 -7.47 -9.45
C ASP A 115 -9.63 -6.21 -8.60
N ALA A 116 -8.63 -6.19 -7.72
CA ALA A 116 -8.31 -5.05 -6.88
C ALA A 116 -7.94 -3.81 -7.71
N SER A 117 -7.12 -3.98 -8.75
CA SER A 117 -6.72 -2.87 -9.63
C SER A 117 -7.89 -2.32 -10.44
N ARG A 118 -8.76 -3.20 -10.96
CA ARG A 118 -9.98 -2.78 -11.68
C ARG A 118 -10.93 -2.01 -10.78
N GLU A 119 -11.16 -2.52 -9.57
CA GLU A 119 -12.03 -1.86 -8.59
C GLU A 119 -11.42 -0.54 -8.12
N ALA A 120 -10.12 -0.50 -7.84
CA ALA A 120 -9.40 0.72 -7.48
C ALA A 120 -9.50 1.79 -8.57
N PHE A 121 -9.42 1.40 -9.84
CA PHE A 121 -9.63 2.31 -10.96
C PHE A 121 -11.06 2.83 -11.02
N ALA A 122 -12.07 1.95 -10.86
CA ALA A 122 -13.48 2.34 -10.83
C ALA A 122 -13.82 3.29 -9.67
N MET A 123 -13.19 3.09 -8.51
CA MET A 123 -13.32 3.96 -7.33
C MET A 123 -12.48 5.24 -7.42
N GLY A 124 -11.67 5.43 -8.48
CA GLY A 124 -10.80 6.59 -8.64
C GLY A 124 -9.62 6.63 -7.66
N LEU A 125 -9.22 5.49 -7.09
CA LEU A 125 -8.02 5.37 -6.24
C LEU A 125 -6.72 5.40 -7.06
N ILE A 126 -6.79 4.94 -8.31
CA ILE A 126 -5.69 4.95 -9.26
C ILE A 126 -6.15 5.60 -10.56
N ALA A 127 -5.27 6.37 -11.20
CA ALA A 127 -5.60 7.13 -12.41
C ALA A 127 -5.34 6.36 -13.71
N ASP A 128 -4.38 5.43 -13.71
CA ASP A 128 -4.00 4.66 -14.90
C ASP A 128 -4.12 3.16 -14.61
N GLY A 129 -5.24 2.55 -14.98
CA GLY A 129 -5.46 1.12 -14.78
C GLY A 129 -4.55 0.23 -15.64
N GLU A 130 -4.06 0.72 -16.79
CA GLU A 130 -3.21 -0.06 -17.70
C GLU A 130 -1.81 -0.26 -17.11
N VAL A 131 -1.23 0.78 -16.51
CA VAL A 131 0.04 0.68 -15.79
C VAL A 131 -0.04 -0.38 -14.67
N TRP A 132 -1.13 -0.42 -13.91
CA TRP A 132 -1.32 -1.43 -12.86
C TRP A 132 -1.53 -2.84 -13.43
N MET A 133 -2.19 -2.97 -14.57
CA MET A 133 -2.30 -4.27 -15.26
C MET A 133 -0.94 -4.74 -15.79
N GLU A 134 -0.09 -3.82 -16.25
CA GLU A 134 1.29 -4.10 -16.65
C GLU A 134 2.16 -4.52 -15.46
N MET A 135 2.01 -3.86 -14.30
CA MET A 135 2.66 -4.32 -13.06
C MET A 135 2.31 -5.78 -12.74
N ILE A 136 1.04 -6.17 -12.88
CA ILE A 136 0.63 -7.56 -12.63
C ILE A 136 1.30 -8.51 -13.62
N ARG A 137 1.42 -8.13 -14.91
CA ARG A 137 2.13 -8.92 -15.92
C ARG A 137 3.61 -9.06 -15.56
N SER A 138 4.26 -7.95 -15.22
CA SER A 138 5.65 -7.89 -14.78
C SER A 138 5.90 -8.73 -13.52
N ARG A 139 5.04 -8.63 -12.50
CA ARG A 139 5.10 -9.44 -11.27
C ARG A 139 4.96 -10.93 -11.54
N ASN A 140 4.19 -11.35 -12.53
CA ASN A 140 4.11 -12.76 -12.90
C ASN A 140 5.37 -13.27 -13.62
N LYS A 141 6.16 -12.36 -14.20
CA LYS A 141 7.43 -12.67 -14.85
C LYS A 141 8.62 -12.63 -13.87
N THR A 142 8.49 -12.12 -12.65
CA THR A 142 9.64 -11.92 -11.75
C THR A 142 10.32 -13.23 -11.32
N SER A 143 9.61 -14.36 -11.33
CA SER A 143 10.22 -15.69 -11.15
C SER A 143 11.19 -16.08 -12.28
N HIS A 144 11.18 -15.35 -13.40
CA HIS A 144 12.05 -15.55 -14.56
C HIS A 144 13.17 -14.51 -14.67
N THR A 145 13.46 -13.76 -13.60
CA THR A 145 14.50 -12.71 -13.56
C THR A 145 15.93 -13.23 -13.64
N TYR A 146 16.12 -14.55 -13.69
CA TYR A 146 17.39 -15.15 -14.16
C TYR A 146 17.64 -14.90 -15.65
N ASN A 147 16.61 -14.56 -16.43
CA ASN A 147 16.76 -14.05 -17.80
C ASN A 147 17.02 -12.54 -17.72
N GLU A 148 18.19 -12.12 -18.19
CA GLU A 148 18.68 -10.74 -18.16
C GLU A 148 17.71 -9.78 -18.88
N GLU A 149 17.15 -10.17 -20.02
CA GLU A 149 16.20 -9.34 -20.79
C GLU A 149 14.91 -9.07 -19.99
N ILE A 150 14.40 -10.08 -19.29
CA ILE A 150 13.20 -9.95 -18.45
C ILE A 150 13.50 -9.06 -17.23
N ALA A 151 14.67 -9.25 -16.62
CA ALA A 151 15.09 -8.45 -15.48
C ALA A 151 15.26 -6.97 -15.88
N ASP A 152 15.84 -6.70 -17.05
CA ASP A 152 16.01 -5.36 -17.60
C ASP A 152 14.68 -4.69 -17.94
N GLU A 153 13.76 -5.43 -18.58
CA GLU A 153 12.41 -4.96 -18.88
C GLU A 153 11.72 -4.49 -17.58
N ILE A 154 11.67 -5.34 -16.56
CA ILE A 154 11.01 -5.04 -15.29
C ILE A 154 11.72 -3.90 -14.56
N PHE A 155 13.05 -3.90 -14.54
CA PHE A 155 13.85 -2.85 -13.91
C PHE A 155 13.53 -1.47 -14.49
N ASN A 156 13.52 -1.36 -15.82
CA ASN A 156 13.21 -0.10 -16.51
C ASN A 156 11.75 0.33 -16.26
N ASN A 157 10.80 -0.60 -16.28
CA ASN A 157 9.40 -0.30 -15.97
C ASN A 157 9.21 0.19 -14.52
N ILE A 158 10.01 -0.33 -13.57
CA ILE A 158 9.99 0.12 -12.18
C ILE A 158 10.45 1.58 -12.07
N LEU A 159 11.61 1.90 -12.66
CA LEU A 159 12.17 3.25 -12.65
C LEU A 159 11.31 4.26 -13.43
N GLY A 160 10.65 3.80 -14.48
CA GLY A 160 9.66 4.58 -15.23
C GLY A 160 8.32 4.62 -14.49
N ASP A 161 7.31 3.99 -15.09
CA ASP A 161 5.92 4.26 -14.73
C ASP A 161 5.51 3.70 -13.35
N TYR A 162 6.07 2.56 -12.91
CA TYR A 162 5.52 1.87 -11.75
C TYR A 162 5.74 2.64 -10.45
N PHE A 163 6.94 3.17 -10.24
CA PHE A 163 7.24 3.91 -9.04
C PHE A 163 6.35 5.15 -8.90
N HIS A 164 6.11 5.87 -10.00
CA HIS A 164 5.20 7.01 -10.01
C HIS A 164 3.75 6.61 -9.72
N ALA A 165 3.28 5.51 -10.29
CA ALA A 165 1.93 4.99 -10.02
C ALA A 165 1.74 4.57 -8.56
N PHE A 166 2.74 3.97 -7.91
CA PHE A 166 2.69 3.69 -6.47
C PHE A 166 2.63 4.95 -5.61
N LYS A 167 3.44 5.97 -5.93
CA LYS A 167 3.39 7.25 -5.22
C LYS A 167 2.03 7.93 -5.36
N ALA A 168 1.48 7.97 -6.58
CA ALA A 168 0.15 8.52 -6.82
C ALA A 168 -0.93 7.80 -6.00
N PHE A 169 -0.89 6.46 -5.95
CA PHE A 169 -1.80 5.70 -5.10
C PHE A 169 -1.62 5.98 -3.60
N ARG A 170 -0.37 6.12 -3.12
CA ARG A 170 -0.10 6.52 -1.73
C ARG A 170 -0.74 7.86 -1.42
N ASP A 171 -0.51 8.86 -2.27
CA ASP A 171 -0.98 10.23 -2.06
C ASP A 171 -2.51 10.26 -2.04
N LYS A 172 -3.16 9.53 -2.95
CA LYS A 172 -4.61 9.38 -2.97
C LYS A 172 -5.18 8.76 -1.69
N MET A 173 -4.51 7.74 -1.15
CA MET A 173 -4.93 7.09 0.09
C MET A 173 -4.67 7.97 1.33
N GLU A 174 -3.65 8.83 1.33
CA GLU A 174 -3.47 9.84 2.38
C GLU A 174 -4.59 10.89 2.35
N GLU A 175 -4.99 11.40 1.18
CA GLU A 175 -6.13 12.32 1.03
C GLU A 175 -7.44 11.72 1.59
N ILE A 176 -7.66 10.43 1.32
CA ILE A 176 -8.82 9.70 1.84
C ILE A 176 -8.76 9.59 3.37
N LYS A 177 -7.58 9.22 3.90
CA LYS A 177 -7.37 9.06 5.35
C LYS A 177 -7.46 10.40 6.10
N SER A 178 -7.01 11.50 5.52
CA SER A 178 -7.11 12.85 6.12
C SER A 178 -8.53 13.42 6.11
N GLY A 179 -9.46 12.78 5.37
CA GLY A 179 -10.85 13.22 5.25
C GLY A 179 -11.07 14.33 4.23
N GLU A 180 -10.06 14.64 3.40
CA GLU A 180 -10.14 15.71 2.40
C GLU A 180 -11.15 15.44 1.28
N GLN A 181 -11.59 14.17 1.10
CA GLN A 181 -12.66 13.79 0.18
C GLN A 181 -14.09 13.82 0.76
N GLY A 182 -14.24 14.01 2.07
CA GLY A 182 -15.55 13.97 2.74
C GLY A 182 -16.54 15.07 2.32
N SER A 183 -16.09 16.10 1.59
CA SER A 183 -16.95 17.23 1.18
C SER A 183 -17.65 17.05 -0.18
N LEU A 184 -17.24 16.08 -1.00
CA LEU A 184 -17.72 15.96 -2.40
C LEU A 184 -18.87 14.96 -2.58
N PHE A 185 -19.13 14.08 -1.62
CA PHE A 185 -20.21 13.08 -1.70
C PHE A 185 -21.49 13.46 -0.93
N TYR A 186 -21.49 14.64 -0.26
CA TYR A 186 -22.62 15.14 0.53
C TYR A 186 -23.29 16.40 -0.04
N GLN A 187 -23.12 16.69 -1.34
CA GLN A 187 -23.83 17.77 -2.05
C GLN A 187 -24.83 17.23 -3.06
#